data_AF-A0A2A8HKV2-F1
#
_entry.id   AF-A0A2A8HKV2-F1
#
_cell.length_a   1.000
_cell.length_b   1.000
_cell.length_c   1.000
_cell.angle_alpha   90.00
_cell.angle_beta   90.00
_cell.angle_gamma   90.00
#
_symmetry.space_group_name_H-M   'P 1'
#
loop_
_entity.id
_entity.type
_entity.pdbx_description
1 polymer ?
#
loop_
_entity_poly.entity_id
_entity_poly.type
_entity_poly.pdbx_seq_one_letter_code
_entity_poly.pdbx_strand_id
1 'polypeptide(L)'
;MIGNEYKNLKYKPEIKPHMLKWVRLSRNLTQSDVAVKLSVSQKMVSDYENGKVTDFSPLVYSKVCELLRAYRVDRFEIDSYRKLMEIKQRRNYRV
;
A
#
# COMPACT_ATOMS: atom_id res chain seq x y z
N MET A 1 26.64 19.26 -14.10
CA MET A 1 25.25 19.28 -13.58
C MET A 1 24.50 18.15 -14.29
N ILE A 2 24.27 17.02 -13.63
CA ILE A 2 23.50 15.92 -14.21
C ILE A 2 22.02 16.34 -14.15
N GLY A 3 21.40 16.45 -15.32
CA GLY A 3 20.06 16.96 -15.52
C GLY A 3 19.03 16.16 -14.73
N ASN A 4 18.10 16.89 -14.12
CA ASN A 4 16.97 16.37 -13.36
C ASN A 4 15.89 15.84 -14.32
N GLU A 5 16.22 14.81 -15.10
CA GLU A 5 15.38 14.24 -16.17
C GLU A 5 14.19 13.41 -15.65
N TYR A 6 14.08 13.23 -14.33
CA TYR A 6 13.03 12.43 -13.70
C TYR A 6 11.83 13.25 -13.18
N LYS A 7 11.82 14.58 -13.35
CA LYS A 7 10.72 15.45 -12.87
C LYS A 7 9.34 15.13 -13.49
N ASN A 8 9.29 14.46 -14.65
CA ASN A 8 8.05 14.25 -15.43
C ASN A 8 7.55 12.80 -15.47
N LEU A 9 8.23 11.85 -14.84
CA LEU A 9 7.66 10.52 -14.61
C LEU A 9 6.75 10.63 -13.39
N LYS A 10 5.44 10.79 -13.62
CA LYS A 10 4.42 10.80 -12.57
C LYS A 10 4.46 9.44 -11.87
N TYR A 11 5.27 9.34 -10.80
CA TYR A 11 5.38 8.15 -9.98
C TYR A 11 3.99 7.81 -9.44
N LYS A 12 3.39 6.77 -10.02
CA LYS A 12 2.09 6.24 -9.59
C LYS A 12 2.39 4.91 -8.93
N PRO A 13 2.53 4.87 -7.59
CA PRO A 13 2.70 3.61 -6.91
C PRO A 13 1.51 2.70 -7.22
N GLU A 14 1.78 1.43 -7.53
CA GLU A 14 0.74 0.44 -7.91
C GLU A 14 -0.28 0.27 -6.79
N ILE A 15 0.20 0.38 -5.54
CA ILE A 15 -0.57 0.30 -4.32
C ILE A 15 -0.36 1.57 -3.47
N LYS A 16 -1.46 2.13 -2.96
CA LYS A 16 -1.43 3.25 -2.00
C LYS A 16 -1.45 2.73 -0.55
N PRO A 17 -0.99 3.50 0.45
CA PRO A 17 -0.91 3.03 1.83
C PRO A 17 -2.21 2.50 2.44
N HIS A 18 -3.32 3.18 2.22
CA HIS A 18 -4.64 2.74 2.69
C HIS A 18 -5.13 1.43 2.03
N MET A 19 -4.54 1.01 0.91
CA MET A 19 -4.84 -0.28 0.29
C MET A 19 -4.12 -1.46 0.98
N LEU A 20 -3.08 -1.19 1.80
CA LEU A 20 -2.27 -2.21 2.47
C LEU A 20 -3.11 -3.14 3.36
N LYS A 21 -4.21 -2.62 3.91
CA LYS A 21 -5.18 -3.39 4.71
C LYS A 21 -5.75 -4.58 3.95
N TRP A 22 -6.06 -4.42 2.67
CA TRP A 22 -6.67 -5.47 1.86
C TRP A 22 -5.68 -6.58 1.54
N VAL A 23 -4.44 -6.20 1.20
CA VAL A 23 -3.33 -7.14 1.03
C VAL A 23 -3.08 -7.93 2.31
N ARG A 24 -3.06 -7.24 3.45
CA ARG A 24 -2.84 -7.87 4.76
C ARG A 24 -3.93 -8.90 5.09
N LEU A 25 -5.20 -8.49 4.96
CA LEU A 25 -6.34 -9.33 5.30
C LEU A 25 -6.48 -10.51 4.34
N SER A 26 -6.20 -10.34 3.05
CA SER A 26 -6.28 -11.44 2.07
C SER A 26 -5.23 -12.53 2.29
N ARG A 27 -4.24 -12.28 3.15
CA ARG A 27 -3.18 -13.23 3.52
C ARG A 27 -3.17 -13.58 5.01
N ASN A 28 -4.25 -13.22 5.72
CA ASN A 28 -4.41 -13.48 7.16
C ASN A 28 -3.24 -12.95 8.02
N LEU A 29 -2.70 -11.79 7.68
CA LEU A 29 -1.60 -11.16 8.39
C LEU A 29 -2.11 -10.17 9.45
N THR A 30 -1.41 -10.06 10.56
CA THR A 30 -1.63 -9.00 11.55
C THR A 30 -0.89 -7.72 11.15
N GLN A 31 -1.25 -6.58 11.74
CA GLN A 31 -0.52 -5.33 11.48
C GLN A 31 0.94 -5.42 11.95
N SER A 32 1.20 -6.20 13.01
CA SER A 32 2.56 -6.47 13.49
C SER A 32 3.37 -7.28 12.48
N ASP A 33 2.78 -8.29 11.83
CA ASP A 33 3.46 -9.08 10.80
C ASP A 33 3.89 -8.22 9.61
N VAL A 34 3.01 -7.31 9.17
CA VAL A 34 3.32 -6.35 8.11
C VAL A 34 4.38 -5.35 8.57
N ALA A 35 4.31 -4.87 9.80
CA ALA A 35 5.28 -3.94 10.37
C ALA A 35 6.71 -4.50 10.35
N VAL A 36 6.87 -5.77 10.76
CA VAL A 36 8.16 -6.49 10.71
C VAL A 36 8.67 -6.56 9.27
N LYS A 37 7.82 -6.95 8.31
CA LYS A 37 8.21 -7.07 6.89
C LYS A 37 8.60 -5.74 6.26
N LEU A 38 7.92 -4.66 6.64
CA LEU A 38 8.19 -3.32 6.13
C LEU A 38 9.30 -2.59 6.91
N SER A 39 9.80 -3.17 8.01
CA SER A 39 10.75 -2.53 8.93
C SER A 39 10.25 -1.18 9.46
N VAL A 40 8.98 -1.13 9.83
CA VAL A 40 8.31 0.06 10.41
C VAL A 40 7.61 -0.31 11.72
N SER A 41 7.10 0.70 12.44
CA SER A 41 6.27 0.43 13.63
C SER A 41 4.87 -0.05 13.25
N GLN A 42 4.24 -0.86 14.12
CA GLN A 42 2.85 -1.27 13.95
C GLN A 42 1.89 -0.07 13.90
N LYS A 43 2.20 1.01 14.64
CA LYS A 43 1.48 2.27 14.55
C LYS A 43 1.56 2.89 13.15
N MET A 44 2.72 2.85 12.49
CA MET A 44 2.87 3.36 11.12
C MET A 44 2.01 2.56 10.14
N VAL A 45 1.94 1.23 10.29
CA VAL A 45 1.03 0.38 9.51
C VAL A 45 -0.43 0.78 9.74
N SER A 46 -0.83 1.01 11.00
CA SER A 46 -2.16 1.51 11.30
C SER A 46 -2.44 2.88 10.67
N ASP A 47 -1.48 3.80 10.69
CA ASP A 47 -1.63 5.13 10.10
C ASP A 47 -1.71 5.06 8.55
N TYR A 48 -1.01 4.11 7.92
CA TYR A 48 -1.18 3.78 6.49
C TYR A 48 -2.60 3.26 6.21
N GLU A 49 -3.06 2.25 6.94
CA GLU A 49 -4.34 1.58 6.71
C GLU A 49 -5.55 2.51 6.93
N ASN A 50 -5.41 3.50 7.80
CA ASN A 50 -6.47 4.50 8.07
C ASN A 50 -6.34 5.76 7.21
N GLY A 51 -5.43 5.78 6.23
CA GLY A 51 -5.29 6.90 5.30
C GLY A 51 -4.71 8.18 5.90
N LYS A 52 -4.11 8.13 7.10
CA LYS A 52 -3.41 9.30 7.68
C LYS A 52 -2.13 9.64 6.94
N VAL A 53 -1.55 8.65 6.28
CA VAL A 53 -0.38 8.82 5.41
C VAL A 53 -0.78 8.42 3.99
N THR A 54 -0.65 9.35 3.05
CA THR A 54 -1.11 9.20 1.67
C THR A 54 -0.10 8.52 0.76
N ASP A 55 1.19 8.62 1.11
CA ASP A 55 2.30 8.17 0.28
C ASP A 55 3.34 7.42 1.12
N PHE A 56 3.88 6.33 0.56
CA PHE A 56 5.00 5.64 1.15
C PHE A 56 6.30 6.42 0.91
N SER A 57 7.24 6.35 1.85
CA SER A 57 8.62 6.71 1.53
C SER A 57 9.21 5.71 0.53
N PRO A 58 10.21 6.09 -0.28
CA PRO A 58 10.81 5.18 -1.28
C PRO A 58 11.29 3.85 -0.67
N LEU A 59 11.91 3.90 0.51
CA LEU A 59 12.39 2.72 1.23
C LEU A 59 11.23 1.80 1.63
N VAL A 60 10.17 2.36 2.22
CA VAL A 60 9.00 1.56 2.63
C VAL A 60 8.30 0.99 1.41
N TYR A 61 8.17 1.75 0.32
CA TYR A 61 7.56 1.25 -0.90
C TYR A 61 8.31 0.06 -1.51
N SER A 62 9.65 0.09 -1.50
CA SER A 62 10.47 -1.04 -1.92
C SER A 62 10.13 -2.30 -1.11
N LYS A 63 9.95 -2.19 0.20
CA LYS A 63 9.51 -3.29 1.07
C LYS A 63 8.07 -3.73 0.82
N VAL A 64 7.19 -2.80 0.47
CA VAL A 64 5.82 -3.14 0.05
C VAL A 64 5.88 -3.98 -1.22
N CYS A 65 6.68 -3.62 -2.22
CA CYS A 65 6.86 -4.42 -3.42
C CYS A 65 7.43 -5.82 -3.12
N GLU A 66 8.41 -5.93 -2.22
CA GLU A 66 8.92 -7.23 -1.74
C GLU A 66 7.81 -8.07 -1.10
N LEU A 67 6.97 -7.45 -0.25
CA LEU A 67 5.84 -8.12 0.40
C LEU A 67 4.81 -8.61 -0.63
N LEU A 68 4.45 -7.80 -1.62
CA LEU A 68 3.53 -8.21 -2.69
C LEU A 68 4.06 -9.42 -3.46
N ARG A 69 5.35 -9.41 -3.80
CA ARG A 69 6.02 -10.53 -4.47
C ARG A 69 6.04 -11.79 -3.60
N ALA A 70 6.38 -11.66 -2.32
CA ALA A 70 6.46 -12.78 -1.38
C ALA A 70 5.10 -13.48 -1.18
N TYR A 71 4.00 -12.70 -1.18
CA TYR A 71 2.64 -13.21 -1.04
C TYR A 71 1.90 -13.44 -2.36
N ARG A 72 2.62 -13.39 -3.49
CA ARG A 72 2.09 -13.57 -4.84
C ARG A 72 0.83 -12.74 -5.09
N VAL A 73 0.85 -11.48 -4.64
CA VAL A 73 -0.25 -10.55 -4.89
C VAL A 73 -0.14 -10.09 -6.33
N ASP A 74 -1.10 -10.51 -7.15
CA ASP A 74 -1.11 -10.17 -8.56
C ASP A 74 -1.77 -8.81 -8.84
N ARG A 75 -1.67 -8.37 -10.10
CA ARG A 75 -2.27 -7.10 -10.53
C ARG A 75 -3.80 -7.12 -10.48
N PHE A 76 -4.44 -8.26 -10.76
CA PHE A 76 -5.89 -8.39 -10.72
C PHE A 76 -6.43 -8.25 -9.30
N GLU A 77 -5.73 -8.77 -8.29
CA GLU A 77 -6.04 -8.57 -6.88
C GLU A 77 -5.93 -7.10 -6.50
N ILE A 78 -4.85 -6.42 -6.89
CA ILE A 78 -4.66 -4.98 -6.62
C ILE A 78 -5.79 -4.14 -7.24
N ASP A 79 -6.16 -4.44 -8.49
CA ASP A 79 -7.25 -3.76 -9.18
C ASP A 79 -8.62 -4.06 -8.53
N SER A 80 -8.83 -5.28 -8.06
CA SER A 80 -10.02 -5.67 -7.31
C SER A 80 -10.13 -4.92 -5.98
N TYR A 81 -9.03 -4.80 -5.23
CA TYR A 81 -9.01 -4.04 -3.99
C TYR A 81 -9.31 -2.56 -4.24
N ARG A 82 -8.74 -1.97 -5.30
CA ARG A 82 -9.06 -0.59 -5.71
C ARG A 82 -10.56 -0.44 -5.99
N LYS A 83 -11.16 -1.39 -6.72
CA LYS A 83 -12.59 -1.36 -7.05
C LYS A 83 -13.49 -1.48 -5.83
N LEU A 84 -13.14 -2.38 -4.89
CA LEU A 84 -13.87 -2.54 -3.63
C LEU A 84 -13.87 -1.25 -2.81
N MET A 85 -12.76 -0.52 -2.80
CA MET A 85 -12.64 0.75 -2.10
C MET A 85 -13.49 1.85 -2.73
N GLU A 86 -13.48 1.97 -4.06
CA GLU A 86 -14.37 2.89 -4.79
C GLU A 86 -15.85 2.64 -4.45
N ILE A 87 -16.26 1.36 -4.44
CA ILE A 87 -17.64 0.97 -4.12
C ILE A 87 -17.98 1.33 -2.67
N LYS A 88 -17.06 1.07 -1.73
CA LYS A 88 -17.27 1.39 -0.31
C LYS A 88 -17.37 2.89 -0.06
N GLN A 89 -16.52 3.66 -0.71
CA GLN A 89 -16.56 5.12 -0.66
C GLN A 89 -17.88 5.65 -1.24
N ARG A 90 -18.34 5.12 -2.39
CA ARG A 90 -19.64 5.50 -2.99
C ARG A 90 -20.83 5.20 -2.07
N ARG A 91 -20.72 4.15 -1.24
CA ARG A 91 -21.75 3.76 -0.27
C ARG A 91 -21.61 4.45 1.09
N ASN A 92 -20.70 5.42 1.20
CA ASN A 92 -20.41 6.17 2.43
C ASN A 92 -20.01 5.27 3.63
N TYR A 93 -19.38 4.12 3.36
CA TYR A 93 -18.80 3.31 4.43
C TYR A 93 -17.51 3.94 4.92
N ARG A 94 -17.18 3.75 6.21
CA ARG A 94 -15.82 3.99 6.71
C ARG A 94 -14.88 3.02 6.00
N VAL A 95 -14.02 3.57 5.14
CA VAL A 95 -12.98 2.84 4.40
C VAL A 95 -11.66 3.00 5.14
#